data_AF-A0A432RUK0-F1
#
_entry.id   AF-A0A432RUK0-F1
#
_cell.length_a   1.000
_cell.length_b   1.000
_cell.length_c   1.000
_cell.angle_alpha   90.00
_cell.angle_beta   90.00
_cell.angle_gamma   90.00
#
_symmetry.space_group_name_H-M   'P 1'
#
loop_
_entity.id
_entity.type
_entity.pdbx_description
1 polymer ?
#
loop_
_entity_poly.entity_id
_entity_poly.type
_entity_poly.pdbx_seq_one_letter_code
_entity_poly.pdbx_strand_id
1 'polypeptide(L)'
;MEKLIKKYLETKNPDTLHKMRVLARKTLSKLAIENKTDLYLKKLMKLSSKIRDSDVMMEKCKHKKIKNYLLKIKRKELKKFLKFLKNYHSEIVKINKNKISLKKCKKICKKNFLKLNNKKLHKIRIEIKKCRYSLKMNELKLLQTLLGEVHDLENCIKLMKKFHLNKKQIKKLKLKYIKKANKEKNKICKSSLLN
;
A
#
# COMPACT_ATOMS: atom_id res chain seq x y z
N MET A 1 12.83 -12.13 -8.85
CA MET A 1 12.16 -12.20 -7.52
C MET A 1 13.02 -13.00 -6.54
N GLU A 2 13.53 -14.15 -6.95
CA GLU A 2 14.39 -15.07 -6.17
C GLU A 2 15.52 -14.39 -5.40
N LYS A 3 16.32 -13.51 -6.04
CA LYS A 3 17.39 -12.76 -5.35
C LYS A 3 16.88 -11.98 -4.11
N LEU A 4 15.69 -11.39 -4.20
CA LEU A 4 15.08 -10.67 -3.06
C LEU A 4 14.55 -11.65 -2.00
N ILE A 5 14.02 -12.80 -2.42
CA ILE A 5 13.58 -13.86 -1.49
C ILE A 5 14.77 -14.39 -0.70
N LYS A 6 15.85 -14.79 -1.36
CA LYS A 6 17.07 -15.27 -0.73
C LYS A 6 17.60 -14.27 0.30
N LYS A 7 17.77 -13.00 -0.11
CA LYS A 7 18.18 -11.92 0.79
C LYS A 7 17.24 -11.72 1.98
N TYR A 8 15.93 -11.87 1.79
CA TYR A 8 14.97 -11.73 2.89
C TYR A 8 14.99 -12.91 3.85
N LEU A 9 15.19 -14.15 3.36
CA LEU A 9 15.31 -15.33 4.21
C LEU A 9 16.51 -15.23 5.15
N GLU A 10 17.63 -14.68 4.66
CA GLU A 10 18.84 -14.42 5.45
C GLU A 10 18.59 -13.31 6.48
N THR A 11 18.24 -12.10 6.00
CA THR A 11 18.27 -10.87 6.80
C THR A 11 16.98 -10.55 7.56
N LYS A 12 15.83 -11.08 7.11
CA LYS A 12 14.47 -10.67 7.54
C LYS A 12 14.24 -9.15 7.51
N ASN A 13 14.99 -8.42 6.69
CA ASN A 13 15.00 -6.96 6.67
C ASN A 13 13.68 -6.39 6.10
N PRO A 14 13.02 -5.43 6.80
CA PRO A 14 11.75 -4.83 6.37
C PRO A 14 11.77 -4.16 4.98
N ASP A 15 12.89 -3.55 4.58
CA ASP A 15 13.04 -2.89 3.28
C ASP A 15 13.14 -3.90 2.15
N THR A 16 13.79 -5.04 2.39
CA THR A 16 13.80 -6.15 1.42
C THR A 16 12.38 -6.67 1.20
N LEU A 17 11.58 -6.83 2.26
CA LEU A 17 10.17 -7.18 2.15
C LEU A 17 9.35 -6.10 1.40
N HIS A 18 9.64 -4.82 1.67
CA HIS A 18 9.00 -3.73 0.95
C HIS A 18 9.29 -3.79 -0.55
N LYS A 19 10.56 -3.99 -0.94
CA LYS A 19 11.00 -4.15 -2.33
C LYS A 19 10.30 -5.34 -3.00
N MET A 20 10.24 -6.50 -2.35
CA MET A 20 9.49 -7.67 -2.84
C MET A 20 8.02 -7.34 -3.11
N ARG A 21 7.34 -6.69 -2.16
CA ARG A 21 5.92 -6.30 -2.31
C ARG A 21 5.72 -5.25 -3.40
N VAL A 22 6.68 -4.35 -3.63
CA VAL A 22 6.61 -3.38 -4.73
C VAL A 22 6.77 -4.08 -6.07
N LEU A 23 7.76 -4.97 -6.20
CA LEU A 23 7.97 -5.77 -7.42
C LEU A 23 6.73 -6.60 -7.74
N ALA A 24 6.21 -7.34 -6.75
CA ALA A 24 4.98 -8.14 -6.89
C ALA A 24 3.78 -7.31 -7.38
N ARG A 25 3.56 -6.11 -6.82
CA ARG A 25 2.47 -5.21 -7.28
C ARG A 25 2.66 -4.76 -8.72
N LYS A 26 3.90 -4.42 -9.12
CA LYS A 26 4.20 -4.02 -10.50
C LYS A 26 3.94 -5.18 -11.47
N THR A 27 4.47 -6.37 -11.17
CA THR A 27 4.27 -7.57 -12.00
C THR A 27 2.79 -7.93 -12.11
N LEU A 28 2.05 -7.97 -11.00
CA LEU A 28 0.61 -8.23 -11.01
C LEU A 28 -0.19 -7.18 -11.79
N SER A 29 0.25 -5.92 -11.78
CA SER A 29 -0.43 -4.86 -12.54
C SER A 29 -0.17 -4.99 -14.04
N LYS A 30 1.04 -5.37 -14.45
CA LYS A 30 1.37 -5.67 -15.86
C LYS A 30 0.59 -6.87 -16.37
N LEU A 31 0.62 -8.00 -15.65
CA LEU A 31 -0.13 -9.20 -16.01
C LEU A 31 -1.64 -8.93 -16.15
N ALA A 32 -2.19 -8.05 -15.31
CA ALA A 32 -3.61 -7.71 -15.38
C ALA A 32 -4.01 -6.98 -16.69
N ILE A 33 -3.07 -6.35 -17.40
CA ILE A 33 -3.32 -5.76 -18.73
C ILE A 33 -3.52 -6.86 -19.78
N GLU A 34 -2.79 -7.95 -19.63
CA GLU A 34 -2.84 -9.15 -20.48
C GLU A 34 -3.91 -10.16 -20.04
N ASN A 35 -4.83 -9.79 -19.14
CA ASN A 35 -5.79 -10.72 -18.55
C ASN A 35 -5.12 -11.94 -17.89
N LYS A 36 -3.96 -11.74 -17.27
CA LYS A 36 -3.22 -12.76 -16.53
C LYS A 36 -3.02 -12.35 -15.08
N THR A 37 -2.65 -13.31 -14.25
CA THR A 37 -2.27 -13.07 -12.86
C THR A 37 -1.34 -14.14 -12.36
N ASP A 38 -0.53 -13.81 -11.36
CA ASP A 38 0.36 -14.77 -10.71
C ASP A 38 -0.22 -15.14 -9.33
N LEU A 39 -0.53 -16.43 -9.14
CA LEU A 39 -1.16 -16.94 -7.92
C LEU A 39 -0.21 -16.84 -6.71
N TYR A 40 1.06 -17.13 -6.92
CA TYR A 40 2.08 -17.07 -5.88
C TYR A 40 2.44 -15.63 -5.51
N LEU A 41 2.47 -14.70 -6.47
CA LEU A 41 2.59 -13.27 -6.14
C LEU A 41 1.39 -12.75 -5.34
N LYS A 42 0.16 -13.20 -5.65
CA LYS A 42 -1.01 -12.87 -4.83
C LYS A 42 -0.87 -13.44 -3.42
N LYS A 43 -0.43 -14.70 -3.29
CA LYS A 43 -0.22 -15.36 -2.00
C LYS A 43 0.88 -14.66 -1.18
N LEU A 44 1.99 -14.28 -1.83
CA LEU A 44 3.05 -13.44 -1.26
C LEU A 44 2.46 -12.14 -0.71
N MET A 45 1.65 -11.44 -1.50
CA MET A 45 1.02 -10.19 -1.10
C MET A 45 0.08 -10.34 0.10
N LYS A 46 -0.67 -11.45 0.17
CA LYS A 46 -1.57 -11.80 1.28
C LYS A 46 -0.79 -12.12 2.55
N LEU A 47 0.13 -13.08 2.50
CA LEU A 47 0.87 -13.57 3.65
C LEU A 47 1.81 -12.51 4.26
N SER A 48 2.42 -11.67 3.42
CA SER A 48 3.30 -10.60 3.91
C SER A 48 2.56 -9.34 4.39
N SER A 49 1.22 -9.27 4.26
CA SER A 49 0.49 -8.03 4.55
C SER A 49 0.64 -7.61 6.01
N LYS A 50 0.29 -8.49 6.95
CA LYS A 50 0.35 -8.18 8.39
C LYS A 50 1.77 -7.95 8.89
N ILE A 51 2.76 -8.63 8.31
CA ILE A 51 4.18 -8.41 8.62
C ILE A 51 4.56 -6.98 8.22
N ARG A 52 4.28 -6.59 6.96
CA ARG A 52 4.60 -5.24 6.48
C ARG A 52 3.82 -4.16 7.24
N ASP A 53 2.53 -4.39 7.51
CA ASP A 53 1.71 -3.45 8.25
C ASP A 53 2.27 -3.25 9.67
N SER A 54 2.75 -4.32 10.31
CA SER A 54 3.42 -4.23 11.61
C SER A 54 4.72 -3.43 11.53
N ASP A 55 5.56 -3.67 10.51
CA ASP A 55 6.80 -2.91 10.29
C ASP A 55 6.52 -1.41 10.15
N VAL A 56 5.54 -1.01 9.32
CA VAL A 56 5.15 0.40 9.16
C VAL A 56 4.62 0.97 10.48
N MET A 57 3.73 0.24 11.16
CA MET A 57 3.07 0.76 12.35
C MET A 57 4.01 0.87 13.56
N MET A 58 5.05 0.04 13.66
CA MET A 58 6.07 0.21 14.69
C MET A 58 6.89 1.50 14.51
N GLU A 59 7.12 1.90 13.26
CA GLU A 59 7.78 3.17 12.91
C GLU A 59 6.86 4.38 13.15
N LYS A 60 5.60 4.28 12.70
CA LYS A 60 4.63 5.38 12.75
C LYS A 60 4.00 5.58 14.14
N CYS A 61 3.68 4.50 14.85
CA CYS A 61 3.11 4.55 16.20
C CYS A 61 4.21 4.31 17.23
N LYS A 62 4.87 5.39 17.66
CA LYS A 62 6.06 5.32 18.51
C LYS A 62 5.83 4.76 19.93
N HIS A 63 4.57 4.54 20.34
CA HIS A 63 4.23 4.09 21.69
C HIS A 63 4.66 2.65 22.00
N LYS A 64 5.37 2.43 23.12
CA LYS A 64 5.96 1.14 23.53
C LYS A 64 4.94 -0.01 23.56
N LYS A 65 3.76 0.20 24.19
CA LYS A 65 2.70 -0.83 24.25
C LYS A 65 2.23 -1.30 22.85
N ILE A 66 2.08 -0.37 21.90
CA ILE A 66 1.70 -0.69 20.52
C ILE A 66 2.81 -1.46 19.82
N LYS A 67 4.07 -1.02 19.97
CA LYS A 67 5.23 -1.72 19.38
C LYS A 67 5.31 -3.17 19.83
N ASN A 68 5.19 -3.43 21.14
CA ASN A 68 5.23 -4.78 21.69
C ASN A 68 4.10 -5.67 21.14
N TYR A 69 2.90 -5.12 21.02
CA TYR A 69 1.76 -5.82 20.41
C TYR A 69 2.02 -6.16 18.93
N LEU A 70 2.54 -5.22 18.15
CA LEU A 70 2.85 -5.43 16.73
C LEU A 70 3.99 -6.44 16.52
N LEU A 71 5.00 -6.45 17.40
CA LEU A 71 6.07 -7.47 17.38
C LEU A 71 5.51 -8.88 17.56
N LYS A 72 4.57 -9.07 18.50
CA LYS A 72 3.92 -10.37 18.72
C LYS A 72 3.17 -10.83 17.46
N ILE A 73 2.39 -9.95 16.83
CA ILE A 73 1.71 -10.24 15.56
C ILE A 73 2.70 -10.59 14.46
N LYS A 74 3.73 -9.76 14.27
CA LYS A 74 4.76 -9.95 13.25
C LYS A 74 5.41 -11.33 13.39
N ARG A 75 5.84 -11.71 14.59
CA ARG A 75 6.47 -13.02 14.86
C ARG A 75 5.57 -14.20 14.47
N LYS A 76 4.27 -14.12 14.81
CA LYS A 76 3.29 -15.17 14.47
C LYS A 76 3.13 -15.34 12.96
N GLU A 77 2.99 -14.23 12.24
CA GLU A 77 2.78 -14.26 10.79
C GLU A 77 4.06 -14.60 10.01
N LEU A 78 5.23 -14.22 10.55
CA LEU A 78 6.53 -14.46 9.93
C LEU A 78 6.81 -15.96 9.72
N LYS A 79 6.47 -16.82 10.70
CA LYS A 79 6.66 -18.28 10.57
C LYS A 79 5.98 -18.84 9.31
N LYS A 80 4.70 -18.49 9.10
CA LYS A 80 3.92 -18.92 7.94
C LYS A 80 4.47 -18.35 6.64
N PHE A 81 4.89 -17.09 6.66
CA PHE A 81 5.45 -16.42 5.49
C PHE A 81 6.80 -17.01 5.06
N LEU A 82 7.69 -17.31 6.00
CA LEU A 82 8.99 -17.93 5.70
C LEU A 82 8.83 -19.32 5.09
N LYS A 83 7.91 -20.15 5.62
CA LYS A 83 7.59 -21.46 5.02
C LYS A 83 7.13 -21.33 3.58
N PHE A 84 6.26 -20.35 3.31
CA PHE A 84 5.83 -20.05 1.93
C PHE A 84 6.98 -19.60 1.03
N LEU A 85 7.87 -18.73 1.52
CA LEU A 85 8.98 -18.20 0.71
C LEU A 85 9.98 -19.28 0.30
N LYS A 86 10.23 -20.29 1.13
CA LYS A 86 11.10 -21.43 0.79
C LYS A 86 10.57 -22.22 -0.40
N ASN A 87 9.26 -22.28 -0.57
CA ASN A 87 8.59 -23.05 -1.63
C ASN A 87 7.98 -22.13 -2.70
N TYR A 88 8.48 -20.89 -2.79
CA TYR A 88 7.96 -19.92 -3.74
C TYR A 88 8.34 -20.32 -5.16
N HIS A 89 7.36 -20.35 -6.05
CA HIS A 89 7.56 -20.35 -7.50
C HIS A 89 6.58 -19.36 -8.14
N SER A 90 6.72 -19.11 -9.44
CA SER A 90 5.80 -18.28 -10.21
C SER A 90 4.75 -19.18 -10.87
N GLU A 91 3.47 -18.81 -10.79
CA GLU A 91 2.39 -19.55 -11.45
C GLU A 91 1.41 -18.58 -12.09
N ILE A 92 1.49 -18.45 -13.41
CA ILE A 92 0.72 -17.46 -14.18
C ILE A 92 -0.50 -18.11 -14.81
N VAL A 93 -1.69 -17.58 -14.52
CA VAL A 93 -2.96 -18.07 -15.05
C VAL A 93 -3.74 -16.95 -15.74
N LYS A 94 -4.57 -17.30 -16.73
CA LYS A 94 -5.52 -16.37 -17.35
C LYS A 94 -6.65 -16.02 -16.35
N ILE A 95 -7.12 -14.79 -16.40
CA ILE A 95 -8.23 -14.28 -15.60
C ILE A 95 -9.08 -13.29 -16.40
N ASN A 96 -10.40 -13.39 -16.27
CA ASN A 96 -11.29 -12.36 -16.79
C ASN A 96 -11.34 -11.18 -15.81
N LYS A 97 -10.66 -10.08 -16.15
CA LYS A 97 -10.75 -8.82 -15.39
C LYS A 97 -10.89 -7.62 -16.28
N ASN A 98 -11.68 -6.66 -15.80
CA ASN A 98 -11.82 -5.35 -16.43
C ASN A 98 -10.48 -4.61 -16.46
N LYS A 99 -10.03 -4.26 -17.67
CA LYS A 99 -8.87 -3.40 -17.91
C LYS A 99 -9.01 -2.07 -17.16
N ILE A 100 -7.90 -1.56 -16.63
CA ILE A 100 -7.81 -0.22 -16.07
C ILE A 100 -7.78 0.76 -17.25
N SER A 101 -8.70 1.72 -17.28
CA SER A 101 -8.76 2.73 -18.34
C SER A 101 -8.33 4.10 -17.81
N LEU A 102 -7.78 4.92 -18.72
CA LEU A 102 -7.44 6.32 -18.45
C LEU A 102 -8.66 7.08 -17.89
N LYS A 103 -9.86 6.84 -18.44
CA LYS A 103 -11.13 7.43 -17.97
C LYS A 103 -11.38 7.15 -16.48
N LYS A 104 -11.07 5.94 -15.97
CA LYS A 104 -11.17 5.63 -14.53
C LYS A 104 -10.14 6.43 -13.71
N CYS A 105 -8.93 6.64 -14.24
CA CYS A 105 -7.91 7.45 -13.57
C CYS A 105 -8.28 8.94 -13.54
N LYS A 106 -8.84 9.50 -14.63
CA LYS A 106 -9.32 10.90 -14.68
C LYS A 106 -10.43 11.19 -13.64
N LYS A 107 -11.23 10.18 -13.25
CA LYS A 107 -12.27 10.35 -12.20
C LYS A 107 -11.70 10.76 -10.84
N ILE A 108 -10.41 10.54 -10.56
CA ILE A 108 -9.77 10.99 -9.32
C ILE A 108 -9.82 12.52 -9.22
N CYS A 109 -9.70 13.24 -10.33
CA CYS A 109 -9.70 14.69 -10.37
C CYS A 109 -10.99 15.35 -9.89
N LYS A 110 -12.12 14.68 -10.12
CA LYS A 110 -13.45 15.16 -9.73
C LYS A 110 -13.73 15.04 -8.23
N LYS A 111 -12.88 14.34 -7.47
CA LYS A 111 -13.10 14.07 -6.04
C LYS A 111 -12.44 15.16 -5.18
N ASN A 112 -13.18 15.69 -4.20
CA ASN A 112 -12.64 16.56 -3.16
C ASN A 112 -12.25 15.70 -1.94
N PHE A 113 -10.94 15.53 -1.69
CA PHE A 113 -10.45 14.62 -0.67
C PHE A 113 -10.79 15.08 0.76
N LEU A 114 -11.04 16.36 0.97
CA LEU A 114 -11.39 16.92 2.28
C LEU A 114 -12.79 16.49 2.74
N LYS A 115 -13.69 16.19 1.81
CA LYS A 115 -15.07 15.74 2.09
C LYS A 115 -15.21 14.21 2.15
N LEU A 116 -14.10 13.47 2.05
CA LEU A 116 -14.14 12.01 1.98
C LEU A 116 -13.79 11.35 3.32
N ASN A 117 -14.54 10.29 3.64
CA ASN A 117 -14.19 9.40 4.73
C ASN A 117 -12.99 8.51 4.38
N ASN A 118 -12.42 7.86 5.41
CA ASN A 118 -11.22 7.03 5.29
C ASN A 118 -11.38 5.86 4.31
N LYS A 119 -12.58 5.26 4.24
CA LYS A 119 -12.88 4.15 3.32
C LYS A 119 -12.79 4.63 1.87
N LYS A 120 -13.36 5.80 1.55
CA LYS A 120 -13.30 6.40 0.21
C LYS A 120 -11.86 6.81 -0.15
N LEU A 121 -11.11 7.43 0.78
CA LEU A 121 -9.70 7.78 0.57
C LEU A 121 -8.82 6.54 0.31
N HIS A 122 -9.05 5.44 1.03
CA HIS A 122 -8.34 4.19 0.81
C HIS A 122 -8.62 3.59 -0.58
N LYS A 123 -9.88 3.60 -1.03
CA LYS A 123 -10.25 3.16 -2.38
C LYS A 123 -9.53 3.97 -3.45
N ILE A 124 -9.52 5.31 -3.31
CA ILE A 124 -8.81 6.22 -4.22
C ILE A 124 -7.31 5.91 -4.26
N ARG A 125 -6.68 5.69 -3.10
CA ARG A 125 -5.27 5.29 -3.03
C ARG A 125 -4.98 4.01 -3.81
N ILE A 126 -5.88 3.02 -3.76
CA ILE A 126 -5.75 1.78 -4.54
C ILE A 126 -5.88 2.07 -6.04
N GLU A 127 -6.86 2.91 -6.44
CA GLU A 127 -7.04 3.35 -7.83
C GLU A 127 -5.77 4.05 -8.35
N ILE A 128 -5.20 4.97 -7.58
CA ILE A 128 -3.96 5.68 -7.92
C ILE A 128 -2.79 4.70 -8.13
N LYS A 129 -2.62 3.72 -7.23
CA LYS A 129 -1.58 2.68 -7.39
C LYS A 129 -1.75 1.91 -8.69
N LYS A 130 -3.00 1.53 -9.00
CA LYS A 130 -3.35 0.82 -10.23
C LYS A 130 -3.02 1.65 -11.48
N CYS A 131 -3.43 2.93 -11.50
CA CYS A 131 -3.13 3.87 -12.58
C CYS A 131 -1.61 4.00 -12.80
N ARG A 132 -0.86 4.28 -11.74
CA ARG A 132 0.59 4.45 -11.82
C ARG A 132 1.33 3.21 -12.32
N TYR A 133 0.94 2.01 -11.87
CA TYR A 133 1.65 0.78 -12.26
C TYR A 133 1.24 0.25 -13.63
N SER A 134 -0.03 0.42 -14.01
CA SER A 134 -0.54 -0.13 -15.28
C SER A 134 -0.34 0.84 -16.44
N LEU A 135 -0.46 2.15 -16.20
CA LEU A 135 -0.38 3.20 -17.24
C LEU A 135 0.90 4.04 -17.13
N LYS A 136 1.86 3.66 -16.28
CA LYS A 136 3.14 4.37 -16.05
C LYS A 136 3.01 5.86 -15.67
N MET A 137 1.86 6.29 -15.16
CA MET A 137 1.59 7.67 -14.68
C MET A 137 2.43 8.01 -13.43
N ASN A 138 3.67 8.43 -13.64
CA ASN A 138 4.65 8.71 -12.57
C ASN A 138 4.36 9.99 -11.80
N GLU A 139 3.65 10.95 -12.41
CA GLU A 139 3.12 12.17 -11.79
C GLU A 139 2.25 11.86 -10.57
N LEU A 140 1.60 10.68 -10.54
CA LEU A 140 0.81 10.23 -9.40
C LEU A 140 1.63 9.75 -8.19
N LYS A 141 2.98 9.69 -8.28
CA LYS A 141 3.85 9.17 -7.22
C LYS A 141 3.69 9.95 -5.92
N LEU A 142 3.75 11.28 -5.96
CA LEU A 142 3.63 12.11 -4.77
C LEU A 142 2.23 11.98 -4.14
N LEU A 143 1.19 12.02 -4.96
CA LEU A 143 -0.19 11.81 -4.52
C LEU A 143 -0.38 10.44 -3.84
N GLN A 144 0.20 9.39 -4.41
CA GLN A 144 0.20 8.03 -3.83
C GLN A 144 0.87 8.01 -2.45
N THR A 145 2.01 8.70 -2.29
CA THR A 145 2.75 8.80 -1.03
C THR A 145 1.94 9.52 0.03
N LEU A 146 1.36 10.68 -0.30
CA LEU A 146 0.56 11.48 0.63
C LEU A 146 -0.67 10.71 1.12
N LEU A 147 -1.40 10.03 0.23
CA LEU A 147 -2.52 9.17 0.63
C LEU A 147 -2.06 7.91 1.37
N GLY A 148 -0.82 7.45 1.14
CA GLY A 148 -0.16 6.43 1.94
C GLY A 148 -0.02 6.86 3.40
N GLU A 149 0.51 8.05 3.64
CA GLU A 149 0.64 8.63 4.98
C GLU A 149 -0.72 8.77 5.67
N VAL A 150 -1.75 9.24 4.96
CA VAL A 150 -3.12 9.32 5.51
C VAL A 150 -3.63 7.95 5.98
N HIS A 151 -3.40 6.91 5.19
CA HIS A 151 -3.80 5.54 5.52
C HIS A 151 -3.04 5.00 6.74
N ASP A 152 -1.74 5.24 6.79
CA ASP A 152 -0.89 4.72 7.86
C ASP A 152 -1.17 5.44 9.18
N LEU A 153 -1.40 6.75 9.15
CA LEU A 153 -1.85 7.53 10.32
C LEU A 153 -3.25 7.09 10.79
N GLU A 154 -4.16 6.76 9.88
CA GLU A 154 -5.48 6.21 10.26
C GLU A 154 -5.36 4.87 10.99
N ASN A 155 -4.51 3.97 10.49
CA ASN A 155 -4.25 2.71 11.18
C ASN A 155 -3.60 2.95 12.55
N CYS A 156 -2.74 3.97 12.66
CA CYS A 156 -2.17 4.35 13.94
C CYS A 156 -3.24 4.85 14.92
N ILE A 157 -4.15 5.70 14.47
CA ILE A 157 -5.29 6.20 15.29
C ILE A 157 -6.14 5.02 15.81
N LYS A 158 -6.38 4.00 14.98
CA LYS A 158 -7.11 2.80 15.40
C LYS A 158 -6.38 2.01 16.47
N LEU A 159 -5.07 1.82 16.33
CA LEU A 159 -4.25 1.18 17.35
C LEU A 159 -4.25 1.99 18.65
N MET A 160 -4.04 3.31 18.57
CA MET A 160 -4.10 4.18 19.74
C MET A 160 -5.46 4.12 20.44
N LYS A 161 -6.57 4.08 19.69
CA LYS A 161 -7.91 3.86 20.26
C LYS A 161 -7.99 2.52 21.02
N LYS A 162 -7.47 1.44 20.45
CA LYS A 162 -7.44 0.10 21.09
C LYS A 162 -6.69 0.09 22.42
N PHE A 163 -5.67 0.93 22.57
CA PHE A 163 -4.86 1.02 23.79
C PHE A 163 -5.23 2.22 24.68
N HIS A 164 -6.37 2.87 24.45
CA HIS A 164 -6.84 4.05 25.20
C HIS A 164 -5.82 5.21 25.25
N LEU A 165 -5.07 5.41 24.16
CA LEU A 165 -4.04 6.44 24.05
C LEU A 165 -4.55 7.72 23.39
N ASN A 166 -3.96 8.87 23.76
CA ASN A 166 -4.25 10.17 23.17
C ASN A 166 -3.84 10.23 21.69
N LYS A 167 -4.79 10.54 20.80
CA LYS A 167 -4.61 10.57 19.34
C LYS A 167 -4.72 11.96 18.71
N LYS A 168 -4.78 13.03 19.50
CA LYS A 168 -5.01 14.42 19.03
C LYS A 168 -3.97 14.86 18.01
N GLN A 169 -2.69 14.66 18.31
CA GLN A 169 -1.58 15.03 17.43
C GLN A 169 -1.61 14.25 16.11
N ILE A 170 -1.82 12.93 16.16
CA ILE A 170 -1.89 12.07 14.97
C ILE A 170 -3.07 12.44 14.08
N LYS A 171 -4.23 12.79 14.65
CA LYS A 171 -5.39 13.32 13.91
C LYS A 171 -5.05 14.63 13.18
N LYS A 172 -4.39 15.59 13.84
CA LYS A 172 -3.95 16.85 13.22
C LYS A 172 -2.98 16.59 12.07
N LEU A 173 -1.98 15.73 12.27
CA LEU A 173 -1.02 15.36 11.23
C LEU A 173 -1.69 14.70 10.02
N LYS A 174 -2.64 13.79 10.26
CA LYS A 174 -3.42 13.17 9.20
C LYS A 174 -4.18 14.20 8.35
N LEU A 175 -4.84 15.17 8.98
CA LEU A 175 -5.53 16.24 8.26
C LEU A 175 -4.57 17.08 7.40
N LYS A 176 -3.36 17.37 7.90
CA LYS A 176 -2.30 18.04 7.13
C LYS A 176 -1.96 17.26 5.85
N TYR A 177 -1.82 15.94 5.92
CA TYR A 177 -1.58 15.12 4.73
C TYR A 177 -2.77 15.06 3.77
N ILE A 178 -4.02 15.05 4.26
CA ILE A 178 -5.21 15.13 3.39
C ILE A 178 -5.21 16.46 2.62
N LYS A 179 -4.93 17.59 3.30
CA LYS A 179 -4.83 18.91 2.66
C LYS A 179 -3.74 18.93 1.59
N LYS A 180 -2.54 18.39 1.88
CA LYS A 180 -1.45 18.25 0.91
C LYS A 180 -1.86 17.39 -0.29
N ALA A 181 -2.49 16.23 -0.05
CA ALA A 181 -2.96 15.35 -1.12
C ALA A 181 -4.01 16.04 -2.01
N ASN A 182 -4.91 16.84 -1.43
CA ASN A 182 -5.91 17.58 -2.20
C ASN A 182 -5.27 18.67 -3.08
N LYS A 183 -4.26 19.38 -2.57
CA LYS A 183 -3.48 20.36 -3.34
C LYS A 183 -2.74 19.69 -4.50
N GLU A 184 -2.07 18.58 -4.21
CA GLU A 184 -1.33 17.82 -5.23
C GLU A 184 -2.24 17.26 -6.32
N LYS A 185 -3.40 16.71 -5.93
CA LYS A 185 -4.44 16.31 -6.88
C LYS A 185 -4.81 17.48 -7.81
N ASN A 186 -5.08 18.67 -7.27
CA ASN A 186 -5.44 19.82 -8.08
C ASN A 186 -4.31 20.22 -9.05
N LYS A 187 -3.05 20.15 -8.63
CA LYS A 187 -1.89 20.42 -9.49
C LYS A 187 -1.85 19.45 -10.68
N ILE A 188 -1.85 18.15 -10.41
CA ILE A 188 -1.81 17.10 -11.45
C ILE A 188 -2.98 17.25 -12.42
N CYS A 189 -4.18 17.48 -11.90
CA CYS A 189 -5.38 17.59 -12.71
C CYS A 189 -5.46 18.88 -13.55
N LYS A 190 -4.73 19.94 -13.16
CA LYS A 190 -4.56 21.16 -13.96
C LYS A 190 -3.47 20.99 -15.03
N SER A 191 -2.41 20.24 -14.74
CA SER A 191 -1.20 20.18 -15.58
C SER A 191 -1.15 19.04 -16.62
N SER A 192 -2.00 18.01 -16.52
CA SER A 192 -1.78 16.76 -17.27
C SER A 192 -3.03 16.03 -17.77
N LEU A 193 -4.23 16.62 -17.64
CA LEU A 193 -5.48 15.89 -17.93
C LEU A 193 -6.47 16.61 -18.87
N LEU A 194 -6.09 17.78 -19.38
CA LEU A 194 -6.86 18.60 -20.34
C LEU A 194 -6.33 18.54 -21.79
N ASN A 195 -5.29 17.76 -22.05
CA ASN A 195 -4.97 17.29 -23.41
C ASN A 195 -5.40 15.82 -23.52
#